data_AF-A0A803NUV2-F1
#
_entry.id   AF-A0A803NUV2-F1
#
_cell.length_a   1.000
_cell.length_b   1.000
_cell.length_c   1.000
_cell.angle_alpha   90.00
_cell.angle_beta   90.00
_cell.angle_gamma   90.00
#
_symmetry.space_group_name_H-M   'P 1'
#
loop_
_entity.id
_entity.type
_entity.pdbx_description
1 polymer ?
#
loop_
_entity_poly.entity_id
_entity_poly.type
_entity_poly.pdbx_seq_one_letter_code
_entity_poly.pdbx_strand_id
1 'polypeptide(L)'
;MEDFVLPRLYNCYKCQNPVSRHDDIVSKDFQDRQLMTGLHTVADVYCKDCGEVLGWKYEKAYEQSQKYKEGKFILEKFKIVKNN
;
A
#
# COMPACT_ATOMS: atom_id res chain seq x y z
N MET A 1 -11.77 1.22 -29.29
CA MET A 1 -12.73 1.67 -28.27
C MET A 1 -12.10 1.25 -26.96
N GLU A 2 -11.25 2.11 -26.40
CA GLU A 2 -10.58 1.82 -25.13
C GLU A 2 -11.65 1.75 -24.05
N ASP A 3 -11.89 0.55 -23.52
CA ASP A 3 -12.61 0.36 -22.27
C ASP A 3 -11.96 1.28 -21.23
N PHE A 4 -12.66 2.36 -20.90
CA PHE A 4 -12.39 3.21 -19.75
C PHE A 4 -12.56 2.35 -18.49
N VAL A 5 -11.57 1.50 -18.19
CA VAL A 5 -11.41 0.92 -16.87
C VAL A 5 -11.03 2.11 -16.00
N LEU A 6 -12.05 2.80 -15.49
CA LEU A 6 -11.88 3.77 -14.42
C LEU A 6 -10.99 3.09 -13.37
N PRO A 7 -9.84 3.68 -13.00
CA PRO A 7 -9.00 3.13 -11.97
C PRO A 7 -9.87 2.80 -10.77
N ARG A 8 -9.67 1.64 -10.13
CA ARG A 8 -10.34 1.39 -8.85
C ARG A 8 -9.83 2.43 -7.86
N LEU A 9 -10.58 3.52 -7.71
CA LEU A 9 -10.22 4.66 -6.88
C LEU A 9 -10.53 4.30 -5.43
N TYR A 10 -9.48 4.12 -4.65
CA TYR A 10 -9.52 4.05 -3.21
C TYR A 10 -9.16 5.41 -2.62
N ASN A 11 -9.89 5.78 -1.58
CA ASN A 11 -9.69 6.96 -0.77
C ASN A 11 -9.30 6.57 0.66
N CYS A 12 -8.56 7.42 1.35
CA CYS A 12 -8.38 7.31 2.79
C CYS A 12 -9.72 7.44 3.51
N TYR A 13 -10.04 6.52 4.43
CA TYR A 13 -11.30 6.57 5.18
C TYR A 13 -11.48 7.85 6.03
N LYS A 14 -10.37 8.47 6.44
CA LYS A 14 -10.36 9.59 7.39
C LYS A 14 -10.52 10.95 6.72
N CYS A 15 -9.73 11.23 5.68
CA CYS A 15 -9.72 12.52 4.99
C CYS A 15 -10.25 12.49 3.55
N GLN A 16 -10.65 11.32 3.05
CA GLN A 16 -11.13 11.12 1.67
C GLN A 16 -10.10 11.46 0.57
N ASN A 17 -8.83 11.70 0.90
CA ASN A 17 -7.77 11.84 -0.08
C ASN A 17 -7.68 10.56 -0.94
N PRO A 18 -7.63 10.65 -2.28
CA PRO A 18 -7.30 9.50 -3.12
C PRO A 18 -5.99 8.87 -2.67
N VAL A 19 -5.89 7.54 -2.65
CA VAL A 19 -4.67 6.81 -2.23
C VAL A 19 -4.26 5.77 -3.27
N SER A 20 -4.79 5.93 -4.49
CA SER A 20 -4.55 5.00 -5.60
C SER A 20 -3.28 5.33 -6.38
N ARG A 21 -2.67 6.51 -6.13
CA ARG A 21 -1.39 6.92 -6.70
C ARG A 21 -0.31 6.93 -5.64
N HIS A 22 0.92 6.65 -6.07
CA HIS A 22 2.10 6.71 -5.23
C HIS A 22 2.34 8.08 -4.58
N ASP A 23 1.96 9.18 -5.25
CA ASP A 23 2.14 10.55 -4.74
C ASP A 23 1.22 10.91 -3.58
N ASP A 24 0.20 10.10 -3.34
CA ASP A 24 -0.84 10.34 -2.32
C ASP A 24 -0.59 9.57 -1.01
N ILE A 25 0.45 8.72 -1.02
CA ILE A 25 0.85 7.89 0.11
C ILE A 25 2.34 8.04 0.38
N VAL A 26 2.76 7.85 1.63
CA VAL A 26 4.16 7.97 2.03
C VAL A 26 4.58 6.71 2.76
N SER A 27 5.68 6.08 2.32
CA SER A 27 6.27 4.92 2.99
C SER A 27 7.28 5.37 4.05
N LYS A 28 7.08 4.94 5.30
CA LYS A 28 7.98 5.23 6.45
C LYS A 28 8.09 4.01 7.36
N ASP A 29 8.89 4.13 8.43
CA ASP A 29 9.01 3.10 9.48
C ASP A 29 9.38 1.71 8.94
N PHE A 30 10.53 1.68 8.24
CA PHE A 30 11.09 0.48 7.65
C PHE A 30 11.48 -0.52 8.74
N GLN A 31 10.98 -1.74 8.63
CA GLN A 31 11.22 -2.80 9.60
C GLN A 31 11.32 -4.16 8.93
N ASP A 32 12.20 -5.01 9.44
CA ASP A 32 12.29 -6.40 9.05
C ASP A 32 11.24 -7.22 9.81
N ARG A 33 10.43 -7.98 9.07
CA ARG A 33 9.32 -8.79 9.59
C ARG A 33 9.42 -10.21 9.05
N GLN A 34 9.38 -11.19 9.96
CA GLN A 34 9.21 -12.58 9.57
C GLN A 34 7.74 -12.82 9.18
N LEU A 35 7.51 -13.15 7.92
CA LEU A 35 6.18 -13.50 7.38
C LEU A 35 6.11 -15.00 7.07
N MET A 36 4.91 -15.49 6.75
CA MET A 36 4.69 -16.89 6.36
C MET A 36 5.57 -17.33 5.17
N THR A 37 5.93 -16.40 4.30
CA THR A 37 6.75 -16.66 3.10
C THR A 37 8.21 -16.24 3.27
N GLY A 38 8.70 -16.11 4.50
CA GLY A 38 10.09 -15.73 4.81
C GLY A 38 10.28 -14.31 5.32
N LEU A 39 11.55 -13.92 5.47
CA LEU A 39 11.94 -12.59 5.96
C LEU A 39 11.72 -11.52 4.89
N HIS A 40 11.10 -10.41 5.29
CA HIS A 40 10.86 -9.25 4.43
C HIS A 40 11.17 -7.94 5.16
N THR A 41 11.75 -6.98 4.46
CA THR A 41 11.74 -5.58 4.89
C THR A 41 10.43 -4.95 4.39
N VAL A 42 9.64 -4.38 5.29
CA VAL A 42 8.39 -3.70 4.98
C VAL A 42 8.43 -2.26 5.47
N ALA A 43 7.64 -1.39 4.85
CA ALA A 43 7.44 -0.01 5.29
C ALA A 43 5.95 0.25 5.49
N ASP A 44 5.59 0.93 6.57
CA ASP A 44 4.23 1.37 6.81
C ASP A 44 3.86 2.46 5.81
N VAL A 45 2.62 2.41 5.32
CA VAL A 45 2.09 3.28 4.27
C VAL A 45 1.13 4.25 4.90
N TYR A 46 1.45 5.54 4.80
CA TYR A 46 0.72 6.63 5.40
C TYR A 46 -0.07 7.42 4.36
N CYS A 47 -1.27 7.86 4.70
CA CYS A 47 -1.95 8.89 3.93
C CYS A 47 -1.13 10.18 3.99
N LYS A 48 -0.81 10.77 2.83
CA LYS A 48 -0.03 12.01 2.76
C LYS A 48 -0.68 13.18 3.51
N ASP A 49 -2.00 13.28 3.45
CA ASP A 49 -2.71 14.46 3.96
C ASP A 49 -3.00 14.39 5.47
N CYS A 50 -3.43 13.24 5.97
CA CYS A 50 -3.83 13.09 7.38
C CYS A 50 -2.84 12.28 8.23
N GLY A 51 -1.79 11.72 7.62
CA GLY A 51 -0.79 10.91 8.32
C GLY A 51 -1.33 9.61 8.90
N GLU A 52 -2.51 9.15 8.47
CA GLU A 52 -3.08 7.89 8.94
C GLU A 52 -2.36 6.70 8.30
N VAL A 53 -1.99 5.70 9.09
CA VAL A 53 -1.43 4.43 8.58
C VAL A 53 -2.53 3.69 7.84
N LEU A 54 -2.40 3.45 6.54
CA LEU A 54 -3.38 2.75 5.71
C LEU A 54 -3.02 1.28 5.47
N GLY A 55 -1.79 0.89 5.78
CA GLY A 55 -1.28 -0.45 5.56
C GLY A 55 0.24 -0.44 5.44
N TRP A 56 0.79 -1.29 4.58
CA TRP A 56 2.24 -1.46 4.44
C TRP A 56 2.64 -1.91 3.03
N LYS A 57 3.90 -1.67 2.67
CA LYS A 57 4.51 -2.01 1.39
C LYS A 57 5.66 -2.98 1.62
N TYR A 58 5.84 -3.94 0.72
CA TYR A 58 7.05 -4.75 0.67
C TYR A 58 8.19 -3.93 0.05
N GLU A 59 9.24 -3.68 0.82
CA GLU A 59 10.44 -2.99 0.32
C GLU A 59 11.48 -3.97 -0.17
N LYS A 60 11.67 -5.08 0.56
CA LYS A 60 12.64 -6.12 0.19
C LYS A 60 12.16 -7.49 0.62
N ALA A 61 12.28 -8.47 -0.26
CA ALA A 61 12.15 -9.89 0.07
C ALA A 61 13.53 -10.54 0.03
N TYR A 62 13.87 -11.34 1.04
CA TYR A 62 15.17 -12.02 1.08
C TYR A 62 15.18 -13.34 0.31
N GLU A 63 14.01 -13.92 0.08
CA GLU A 63 13.86 -15.12 -0.75
C GLU A 63 13.58 -14.75 -2.21
N GLN A 64 14.32 -15.37 -3.14
CA GLN A 64 14.17 -15.11 -4.58
C GLN A 64 12.76 -15.40 -5.09
N SER A 65 12.10 -16.43 -4.54
CA SER A 65 10.73 -16.82 -4.86
C SER A 65 9.70 -15.74 -4.51
N GLN A 66 10.03 -14.81 -3.62
CA GLN A 66 9.14 -13.76 -3.12
C GLN A 66 9.44 -12.36 -3.69
N LYS A 67 10.48 -12.21 -4.52
CA LYS A 67 10.87 -10.91 -5.11
C LYS A 67 9.75 -10.21 -5.87
N TYR A 68 8.80 -10.96 -6.43
CA TYR A 68 7.62 -10.41 -7.11
C TYR A 68 6.72 -9.54 -6.20
N LYS A 69 6.88 -9.65 -4.87
CA LYS A 69 6.15 -8.84 -3.88
C LYS A 69 6.77 -7.47 -3.68
N GLU A 70 8.05 -7.26 -3.97
CA GLU A 70 8.71 -5.97 -3.78
C GLU A 70 7.96 -4.87 -4.56
N GLY A 71 7.72 -3.74 -3.91
CA GLY A 71 6.92 -2.65 -4.45
C GLY A 71 5.40 -2.83 -4.36
N LYS A 72 4.90 -4.01 -3.97
CA LYS A 72 3.45 -4.24 -3.77
C LYS A 72 3.00 -3.67 -2.43
N PHE A 73 1.76 -3.18 -2.42
CA PHE A 73 1.10 -2.58 -1.26
C PHE A 73 0.01 -3.49 -0.73
N ILE A 74 -0.07 -3.61 0.59
CA ILE A 74 -1.17 -4.22 1.32
C ILE A 74 -1.86 -3.11 2.10
N LEU A 75 -3.08 -2.76 1.70
CA LEU A 75 -3.90 -1.76 2.39
C LEU A 75 -4.98 -2.43 3.22
N GLU A 76 -5.24 -1.88 4.40
CA GLU A 76 -6.26 -2.35 5.31
C GLU A 76 -7.65 -1.91 4.83
N LYS A 77 -8.54 -2.87 4.57
CA LYS A 77 -9.86 -2.61 3.98
C LYS A 77 -10.71 -1.62 4.79
N PHE A 78 -10.58 -1.60 6.11
CA PHE A 78 -11.33 -0.68 6.97
C PHE A 78 -10.75 0.74 6.99
N LYS A 79 -9.52 0.92 6.48
CA LYS A 79 -8.84 2.21 6.38
C LYS A 79 -8.90 2.83 4.98
N ILE A 80 -9.59 2.18 4.06
CA ILE A 80 -9.81 2.69 2.70
C ILE A 80 -11.29 2.62 2.33
N VAL A 81 -11.74 3.58 1.54
CA VAL A 81 -13.09 3.63 0.98
C VAL A 81 -12.98 3.52 -0.53
N LYS A 82 -13.79 2.65 -1.13
CA LYS A 82 -13.86 2.54 -2.58
C LYS A 82 -14.84 3.58 -3.09
N ASN A 83 -14.39 4.46 -3.98
CA ASN A 83 -15.30 5.29 -4.76
C ASN A 83 -15.89 4.43 -5.88
N ASN A 84 -17.21 4.45 -6.01
CA ASN A 84 -17.94 3.81 -7.10
C ASN A 84 -18.14 4.79 -8.25
#